data_AF-A0A1I7VAU2-F1
#
_entry.id   AF-A0A1I7VAU2-F1
#
_cell.length_a   1.000
_cell.length_b   1.000
_cell.length_c   1.000
_cell.angle_alpha   90.00
_cell.angle_beta   90.00
_cell.angle_gamma   90.00
#
_symmetry.space_group_name_H-M   'P 1'
#
loop_
_entity.id
_entity.type
_entity.pdbx_description
1 polymer ?
#
loop_
_entity_poly.entity_id
_entity_poly.type
_entity_poly.pdbx_seq_one_letter_code
_entity_poly.pdbx_strand_id
1 'polypeptide(L)'
;MDGDNRSSEGAEVDVGDLRVTNDESDKTMTLYICATMWHETRIEMMQMLKSIIKLDKEHSITLIERRHWDDIKYRLEAHIFFDDVWEDQMECGRAPNGFFQTFFHLLLELTQNETTGEKSVATDRVLVNTAYGGRLVVRLPAGTLLFVHLKDKQLVRHKKRWSQVMYLYYLLGHRIMDSHMSIEDRQLEADNTYILAIDGDSKFEPSAVMKLLRLMNMKNEIGCACGRIHPIGEGIMIWYQKFEYAISHWFQKATEHVFGCVLCAPGCFSLFRASALMDDNVMHKYTKTASEPRHFVQYDQGEDRWLSTLLLKQGYRIEYAAVADAETYAPEGFHEFFNQRRRWTPSSIANTVDLLADYKHVCQTNNSISKMYIIYQSMMIGFSLLSPSIVFTMLVYAQVATFEVESDKMLLYNSLPVFIFIVLCFIADSNYQIIFAKFISVMYGFVMLAVAVATTNQIILERLIFFLMIPCTYIFMSLYALINLNIINWGTREAAFTTAGTHASDTGFRDLLRRLGLYKIIDFVRSPPSWNSTITTTAITATAAAVEVQEIKRKERNNSSSVHFDTTTTGHAHLHFLSAPQVLLDNQKEQDKVNDFVFFLIDDHLVA
;
A
#
# COMPACT_ATOMS: atom_id res chain seq x y z
N MET A 1 -30.52 -88.74 0.17
CA MET A 1 -31.20 -87.98 1.23
C MET A 1 -30.11 -87.32 2.03
N ASP A 2 -30.00 -86.00 1.86
CA ASP A 2 -30.09 -84.99 2.91
C ASP A 2 -29.31 -85.26 4.21
N GLY A 3 -28.61 -84.30 4.81
CA GLY A 3 -28.64 -82.86 4.61
C GLY A 3 -28.27 -82.16 5.92
N ASP A 4 -28.35 -80.83 5.92
CA ASP A 4 -28.32 -79.90 7.06
C ASP A 4 -27.97 -80.39 8.48
N ASN A 5 -26.93 -79.76 9.05
CA ASN A 5 -27.15 -78.83 10.17
C ASN A 5 -25.87 -78.08 10.57
N ARG A 6 -25.95 -76.75 10.70
CA ARG A 6 -25.31 -75.98 11.80
C ARG A 6 -25.77 -74.52 11.81
N SER A 7 -26.39 -74.15 12.91
CA SER A 7 -26.77 -72.79 13.29
C SER A 7 -25.58 -71.99 13.83
N SER A 8 -25.50 -70.70 13.49
CA SER A 8 -24.78 -69.69 14.29
C SER A 8 -25.55 -68.37 14.26
N GLU A 9 -25.44 -67.65 15.37
CA GLU A 9 -26.22 -66.49 15.80
C GLU A 9 -26.35 -65.33 14.79
N GLY A 10 -27.43 -64.58 14.90
CA GLY A 10 -27.75 -63.47 14.00
C GLY A 10 -26.92 -62.21 14.25
N ALA A 11 -26.61 -61.51 13.16
CA ALA A 11 -26.11 -60.14 13.18
C ALA A 11 -27.21 -59.21 12.63
N GLU A 12 -27.42 -58.07 13.27
CA GLU A 12 -28.27 -57.00 12.75
C GLU A 12 -27.65 -56.42 11.46
N VAL A 13 -28.49 -56.12 10.48
CA VAL A 13 -28.05 -55.47 9.24
C VAL A 13 -27.95 -53.97 9.49
N ASP A 14 -26.72 -53.48 9.66
CA ASP A 14 -26.44 -52.05 9.80
C ASP A 14 -26.71 -51.33 8.47
N VAL A 15 -27.49 -50.26 8.52
CA VAL A 15 -27.89 -49.46 7.34
C VAL A 15 -26.83 -48.36 7.10
N GLY A 16 -25.58 -48.81 6.97
CA GLY A 16 -24.38 -47.96 7.04
C GLY A 16 -23.71 -47.60 5.71
N ASP A 17 -24.07 -48.24 4.60
CA ASP A 17 -23.25 -48.28 3.36
C ASP A 17 -23.84 -47.50 2.16
N LEU A 18 -24.44 -46.33 2.43
CA LEU A 18 -24.81 -45.34 1.40
C LEU A 18 -24.34 -43.91 1.75
N ARG A 19 -23.26 -43.80 2.51
CA ARG A 19 -22.45 -42.57 2.52
C ARG A 19 -21.39 -42.66 1.45
N VAL A 20 -21.59 -41.91 0.37
CA VAL A 20 -20.48 -41.51 -0.49
C VAL A 20 -19.50 -40.75 0.40
N THR A 21 -18.39 -41.40 0.74
CA THR A 21 -17.25 -40.71 1.34
C THR A 21 -16.70 -39.79 0.27
N ASN A 22 -16.73 -38.47 0.50
CA ASN A 22 -16.13 -37.50 -0.42
C ASN A 22 -14.61 -37.76 -0.50
N ASP A 23 -14.21 -38.53 -1.51
CA ASP A 23 -12.83 -38.68 -1.95
C ASP A 23 -12.22 -37.30 -2.29
N GLU A 24 -10.89 -37.24 -2.38
CA GLU A 24 -10.06 -36.02 -2.45
C GLU A 24 -10.27 -35.09 -3.68
N SER A 25 -11.37 -35.23 -4.42
CA SER A 25 -11.69 -34.48 -5.63
C SER A 25 -12.16 -33.03 -5.41
N ASP A 26 -12.51 -32.65 -4.18
CA ASP A 26 -13.49 -31.57 -3.89
C ASP A 26 -12.90 -30.23 -3.37
N LYS A 27 -11.61 -29.96 -3.61
CA LYS A 27 -10.94 -28.69 -3.21
C LYS A 27 -10.08 -28.08 -4.31
N THR A 28 -10.69 -27.83 -5.47
CA THR A 28 -10.04 -27.01 -6.51
C THR A 28 -10.40 -25.55 -6.28
N MET A 29 -9.42 -24.70 -5.96
CA MET A 29 -9.66 -23.27 -5.76
C MET A 29 -10.09 -22.59 -7.07
N THR A 30 -10.79 -21.46 -7.01
CA THR A 30 -11.14 -20.65 -8.19
C THR A 30 -10.46 -19.29 -8.10
N LEU A 31 -9.74 -18.86 -9.13
CA LEU A 31 -9.07 -17.57 -9.21
C LEU A 31 -9.64 -16.74 -10.37
N TYR A 32 -10.33 -15.65 -10.03
CA TYR A 32 -10.82 -14.65 -10.96
C TYR A 32 -9.88 -13.45 -10.98
N ILE A 33 -9.26 -13.15 -12.13
CA ILE A 33 -8.58 -11.87 -12.34
C ILE A 33 -9.64 -10.85 -12.75
N CYS A 34 -9.71 -9.69 -12.09
CA CYS A 34 -10.66 -8.63 -12.40
C CYS A 34 -9.94 -7.30 -12.61
N ALA A 35 -9.81 -6.89 -13.87
CA ALA A 35 -9.31 -5.57 -14.25
C ALA A 35 -10.46 -4.58 -14.44
N THR A 36 -10.31 -3.35 -13.94
CA THR A 36 -11.13 -2.21 -14.39
C THR A 36 -10.31 -1.30 -15.28
N MET A 37 -10.86 -0.91 -16.43
CA MET A 37 -10.19 -0.07 -17.43
C MET A 37 -11.05 1.12 -17.85
N TRP A 38 -10.45 2.30 -17.94
CA TRP A 38 -11.02 3.52 -18.48
C TRP A 38 -9.93 4.50 -18.97
N HIS A 39 -9.84 4.69 -20.29
CA HIS A 39 -8.93 5.63 -20.98
C HIS A 39 -7.41 5.35 -20.89
N GLU A 40 -7.00 4.10 -20.62
CA GLU A 40 -5.59 3.71 -20.59
C GLU A 40 -4.89 3.89 -21.95
N THR A 41 -3.57 4.07 -21.90
CA THR A 41 -2.70 4.07 -23.09
C THR A 41 -2.44 2.66 -23.61
N ARG A 42 -1.98 2.57 -24.88
CA ARG A 42 -1.54 1.29 -25.47
C ARG A 42 -0.42 0.61 -24.66
N ILE A 43 0.42 1.37 -23.95
CA ILE A 43 1.55 0.81 -23.19
C ILE A 43 1.05 0.17 -21.89
N GLU A 44 0.18 0.85 -21.14
CA GLU A 44 -0.47 0.34 -19.93
C GLU A 44 -1.25 -0.95 -20.23
N MET A 45 -2.19 -0.89 -21.19
CA MET A 45 -2.97 -2.06 -21.62
C MET A 45 -2.08 -3.24 -22.05
N MET A 46 -0.94 -2.97 -22.68
CA MET A 46 -0.01 -4.01 -23.13
C MET A 46 0.68 -4.71 -21.96
N GLN A 47 1.02 -3.98 -20.90
CA GLN A 47 1.68 -4.57 -19.73
C GLN A 47 0.70 -5.39 -18.89
N MET A 48 -0.52 -4.91 -18.70
CA MET A 48 -1.59 -5.67 -18.05
C MET A 48 -1.90 -6.96 -18.84
N LEU A 49 -2.16 -6.86 -20.15
CA LEU A 49 -2.44 -8.04 -20.99
C LEU A 49 -1.27 -9.04 -21.01
N LYS A 50 -0.01 -8.57 -21.08
CA LYS A 50 1.17 -9.46 -20.98
C LYS A 50 1.26 -10.16 -19.63
N SER A 51 0.88 -9.51 -18.54
CA SER A 51 0.86 -10.11 -17.20
C SER A 51 -0.18 -11.24 -17.11
N ILE A 52 -1.38 -11.01 -17.68
CA ILE A 52 -2.46 -12.02 -17.76
C ILE A 52 -2.04 -13.21 -18.66
N ILE A 53 -1.50 -12.97 -19.85
CA ILE A 53 -1.06 -14.03 -20.77
C ILE A 53 0.12 -14.83 -20.17
N LYS A 54 1.01 -14.19 -19.43
CA LYS A 54 2.10 -14.89 -18.73
C LYS A 54 1.57 -15.80 -17.61
N LEU A 55 0.53 -15.39 -16.91
CA LEU A 55 -0.14 -16.20 -15.88
C LEU A 55 -0.94 -17.37 -16.50
N ASP A 56 -1.61 -17.17 -17.65
CA ASP A 56 -2.24 -18.25 -18.43
C ASP A 56 -1.22 -19.36 -18.80
N LYS A 57 -0.02 -18.97 -19.27
CA LYS A 57 1.07 -19.92 -19.53
C LYS A 57 1.51 -20.67 -18.28
N GLU A 58 1.86 -19.95 -17.21
CA GLU A 58 2.30 -20.55 -15.94
C GLU A 58 1.26 -21.54 -15.39
N HIS A 59 -0.03 -21.16 -15.47
CA HIS A 59 -1.15 -21.99 -15.09
C HIS A 59 -1.24 -23.28 -15.93
N SER A 60 -1.13 -23.18 -17.26
CA SER A 60 -1.15 -24.37 -18.13
C SER A 60 0.04 -25.31 -17.89
N ILE A 61 1.24 -24.78 -17.65
CA ILE A 61 2.43 -25.58 -17.28
C ILE A 61 2.16 -26.31 -15.96
N THR A 62 1.63 -25.62 -14.95
CA THR A 62 1.26 -26.21 -13.65
C THR A 62 0.27 -27.37 -13.80
N LEU A 63 -0.73 -27.24 -14.70
CA LEU A 63 -1.71 -28.30 -14.98
C LEU A 63 -1.11 -29.51 -15.71
N ILE A 64 -0.08 -29.30 -16.55
CA ILE A 64 0.59 -30.34 -17.34
C ILE A 64 1.63 -31.10 -16.50
N GLU A 65 2.49 -30.39 -15.75
CA GLU A 65 3.69 -30.99 -15.17
C GLU A 65 3.41 -31.86 -13.93
N ARG A 66 2.33 -31.61 -13.17
CA ARG A 66 1.79 -32.45 -12.08
C ARG A 66 2.81 -32.96 -11.03
N ARG A 67 3.99 -32.35 -10.89
CA ARG A 67 5.17 -33.03 -10.32
C ARG A 67 5.52 -32.75 -8.86
N HIS A 68 4.84 -31.84 -8.17
CA HIS A 68 5.06 -31.58 -6.75
C HIS A 68 3.77 -31.66 -5.94
N TRP A 69 3.87 -32.35 -4.79
CA TRP A 69 2.75 -32.61 -3.86
C TRP A 69 2.29 -31.37 -3.08
N ASP A 70 3.00 -30.24 -3.20
CA ASP A 70 2.72 -28.95 -2.53
C ASP A 70 2.11 -27.87 -3.43
N ASP A 71 1.87 -28.15 -4.73
CA ASP A 71 1.38 -27.12 -5.65
C ASP A 71 -0.14 -26.96 -5.64
N ILE A 72 -0.57 -25.71 -5.48
CA ILE A 72 -1.98 -25.33 -5.38
C ILE A 72 -2.67 -25.56 -6.72
N LYS A 73 -3.67 -26.44 -6.72
CA LYS A 73 -4.59 -26.64 -7.85
C LYS A 73 -5.71 -25.60 -7.82
N TYR A 74 -5.75 -24.74 -8.83
CA TYR A 74 -6.82 -23.74 -9.01
C TYR A 74 -7.41 -23.78 -10.43
N ARG A 75 -8.59 -23.18 -10.62
CA ARG A 75 -9.19 -22.80 -11.90
C ARG A 75 -8.86 -21.33 -12.17
N LEU A 76 -8.51 -20.97 -13.40
CA LEU A 76 -8.22 -19.58 -13.77
C LEU A 76 -9.27 -19.04 -14.76
N GLU A 77 -9.82 -17.86 -14.48
CA GLU A 77 -10.61 -17.06 -15.41
C GLU A 77 -10.18 -15.59 -15.32
N ALA A 78 -10.11 -14.90 -16.46
CA ALA A 78 -9.75 -13.50 -16.52
C ALA A 78 -10.95 -12.65 -16.96
N HIS A 79 -11.18 -11.54 -16.28
CA HIS A 79 -12.26 -10.60 -16.55
C HIS A 79 -11.71 -9.18 -16.65
N ILE A 80 -12.08 -8.47 -17.71
CA ILE A 80 -11.73 -7.07 -17.95
C ILE A 80 -13.02 -6.27 -18.10
N PHE A 81 -13.22 -5.28 -17.24
CA PHE A 81 -14.40 -4.40 -17.24
C PHE A 81 -14.00 -3.06 -17.84
N PHE A 82 -14.34 -2.89 -19.12
CA PHE A 82 -14.04 -1.69 -19.89
C PHE A 82 -15.18 -0.70 -19.70
N ASP A 83 -14.92 0.44 -19.04
CA ASP A 83 -15.91 1.48 -18.78
C ASP A 83 -16.09 2.39 -20.01
N ASP A 84 -17.34 2.77 -20.27
CA ASP A 84 -17.77 3.63 -21.38
C ASP A 84 -17.24 3.25 -22.78
N VAL A 85 -17.51 2.02 -23.24
CA VAL A 85 -17.02 1.51 -24.55
C VAL A 85 -17.67 2.19 -25.75
N TRP A 86 -18.91 2.67 -25.62
CA TRP A 86 -19.75 3.03 -26.76
C TRP A 86 -19.84 4.54 -27.01
N GLU A 87 -19.66 4.93 -28.26
CA GLU A 87 -19.84 6.28 -28.78
C GLU A 87 -20.96 6.32 -29.81
N ASP A 88 -21.83 7.33 -29.72
CA ASP A 88 -22.91 7.56 -30.68
C ASP A 88 -22.35 8.29 -31.92
N GLN A 89 -22.32 7.62 -33.08
CA GLN A 89 -21.89 8.20 -34.35
C GLN A 89 -23.09 8.58 -35.22
N MET A 90 -23.07 9.78 -35.79
CA MET A 90 -24.20 10.35 -36.55
C MET A 90 -24.63 9.51 -37.77
N GLU A 91 -23.72 8.74 -38.37
CA GLU A 91 -23.98 7.95 -39.59
C GLU A 91 -24.07 6.44 -39.34
N CYS A 92 -23.45 5.94 -38.27
CA CYS A 92 -23.23 4.50 -38.05
C CYS A 92 -24.11 3.89 -36.93
N GLY A 93 -24.80 4.72 -36.14
CA GLY A 93 -25.35 4.31 -34.84
C GLY A 93 -24.25 4.24 -33.78
N ARG A 94 -24.35 3.33 -32.80
CA ARG A 94 -23.30 3.15 -31.79
C ARG A 94 -22.11 2.36 -32.33
N ALA A 95 -20.92 2.89 -32.12
CA ALA A 95 -19.65 2.27 -32.44
C ALA A 95 -18.77 2.16 -31.17
N PRO A 96 -17.80 1.23 -31.12
CA PRO A 96 -16.81 1.21 -30.05
C PRO A 96 -15.83 2.38 -30.17
N ASN A 97 -15.48 2.98 -29.04
CA ASN A 97 -14.54 4.10 -28.94
C ASN A 97 -13.11 3.72 -29.36
N GLY A 98 -12.26 4.74 -29.58
CA GLY A 98 -10.87 4.55 -30.01
C GLY A 98 -9.99 3.78 -29.01
N PHE A 99 -10.31 3.83 -27.72
CA PHE A 99 -9.59 3.10 -26.67
C PHE A 99 -9.85 1.59 -26.75
N PHE A 100 -11.11 1.18 -26.92
CA PHE A 100 -11.49 -0.22 -27.11
C PHE A 100 -10.96 -0.75 -28.44
N GLN A 101 -10.97 0.04 -29.51
CA GLN A 101 -10.34 -0.36 -30.78
C GLN A 101 -8.83 -0.64 -30.58
N THR A 102 -8.13 0.25 -29.86
CA THR A 102 -6.70 0.08 -29.53
C THR A 102 -6.47 -1.17 -28.68
N PHE A 103 -7.29 -1.39 -27.64
CA PHE A 103 -7.28 -2.60 -26.82
C PHE A 103 -7.50 -3.87 -27.65
N PHE A 104 -8.50 -3.87 -28.52
CA PHE A 104 -8.86 -5.02 -29.34
C PHE A 104 -7.72 -5.37 -30.29
N HIS A 105 -7.17 -4.40 -31.03
CA HIS A 105 -6.01 -4.62 -31.90
C HIS A 105 -4.79 -5.15 -31.13
N LEU A 106 -4.54 -4.66 -29.92
CA LEU A 106 -3.46 -5.13 -29.07
C LEU A 106 -3.69 -6.56 -28.55
N LEU A 107 -4.94 -6.92 -28.22
CA LEU A 107 -5.32 -8.29 -27.87
C LEU A 107 -5.16 -9.24 -29.07
N LEU A 108 -5.46 -8.79 -30.30
CA LEU A 108 -5.18 -9.55 -31.53
C LEU A 108 -3.67 -9.79 -31.69
N GLU A 109 -2.86 -8.74 -31.60
CA GLU A 109 -1.41 -8.77 -31.75
C GLU A 109 -0.75 -9.72 -30.74
N LEU A 110 -1.12 -9.63 -29.47
CA LEU A 110 -0.54 -10.47 -28.41
C LEU A 110 -1.02 -11.94 -28.49
N THR A 111 -2.27 -12.20 -28.92
CA THR A 111 -2.75 -13.59 -29.08
C THR A 111 -2.23 -14.27 -30.35
N GLN A 112 -2.02 -13.53 -31.44
CA GLN A 112 -1.57 -14.09 -32.73
C GLN A 112 -0.05 -14.30 -32.80
N ASN A 113 0.75 -13.37 -32.27
CA ASN A 113 2.21 -13.47 -32.35
C ASN A 113 2.74 -14.73 -31.63
N GLU A 114 2.10 -15.14 -30.54
CA GLU A 114 2.55 -16.30 -29.75
C GLU A 114 2.11 -17.66 -30.33
N THR A 115 1.06 -17.71 -31.17
CA THR A 115 0.63 -18.93 -31.88
C THR A 115 1.55 -19.36 -33.04
N THR A 116 2.69 -18.69 -33.25
CA THR A 116 3.67 -19.06 -34.30
C THR A 116 4.56 -20.25 -33.93
N GLY A 117 4.60 -20.67 -32.66
CA GLY A 117 5.28 -21.88 -32.20
C GLY A 117 4.32 -23.06 -32.05
N GLU A 118 4.32 -23.96 -33.04
CA GLU A 118 3.68 -25.29 -33.07
C GLU A 118 2.23 -25.45 -32.52
N LYS A 119 1.30 -25.71 -33.44
CA LYS A 119 -0.17 -25.86 -33.27
C LYS A 119 -0.92 -24.54 -33.05
N SER A 120 -1.34 -23.94 -34.16
CA SER A 120 -2.39 -22.93 -34.19
C SER A 120 -3.70 -23.50 -33.64
N VAL A 121 -3.95 -23.28 -32.34
CA VAL A 121 -5.29 -23.37 -31.77
C VAL A 121 -6.02 -22.11 -32.22
N ALA A 122 -7.08 -22.27 -33.01
CA ALA A 122 -7.90 -21.15 -33.44
C ALA A 122 -8.39 -20.37 -32.21
N THR A 123 -8.12 -19.07 -32.16
CA THR A 123 -8.57 -18.21 -31.08
C THR A 123 -10.08 -18.02 -31.19
N ASP A 124 -10.85 -18.92 -30.58
CA ASP A 124 -12.31 -18.78 -30.51
C ASP A 124 -12.67 -17.45 -29.84
N ARG A 125 -13.49 -16.66 -30.56
CA ARG A 125 -13.96 -15.34 -30.12
C ARG A 125 -15.46 -15.26 -30.31
N VAL A 126 -16.18 -14.94 -29.24
CA VAL A 126 -17.65 -14.83 -29.25
C VAL A 126 -18.04 -13.49 -28.65
N LEU A 127 -18.70 -12.65 -29.44
CA LEU A 127 -19.34 -11.43 -28.93
C LEU A 127 -20.78 -11.77 -28.54
N VAL A 128 -21.13 -11.47 -27.28
CA VAL A 128 -22.45 -11.72 -26.70
C VAL A 128 -23.06 -10.39 -26.29
N ASN A 129 -24.32 -10.13 -26.66
CA ASN A 129 -25.05 -8.95 -26.19
C ASN A 129 -25.51 -9.17 -24.74
N THR A 130 -25.46 -8.13 -23.89
CA THR A 130 -25.77 -8.25 -22.46
C THR A 130 -26.59 -7.06 -21.95
N ALA A 131 -27.26 -7.21 -20.80
CA ALA A 131 -28.11 -6.15 -20.22
C ALA A 131 -27.34 -4.85 -19.85
N TYR A 132 -26.01 -4.89 -19.82
CA TYR A 132 -25.12 -3.76 -19.51
C TYR A 132 -24.33 -3.25 -20.73
N GLY A 133 -24.63 -3.74 -21.94
CA GLY A 133 -23.88 -3.46 -23.17
C GLY A 133 -23.50 -4.76 -23.88
N GLY A 134 -22.23 -5.15 -23.83
CA GLY A 134 -21.76 -6.38 -24.46
C GLY A 134 -20.74 -7.15 -23.65
N ARG A 135 -20.39 -8.36 -24.12
CA ARG A 135 -19.32 -9.18 -23.57
C ARG A 135 -18.60 -9.93 -24.68
N LEU A 136 -17.33 -9.64 -24.89
CA LEU A 136 -16.44 -10.37 -25.78
C LEU A 136 -15.73 -11.48 -25.00
N VAL A 137 -15.94 -12.74 -25.38
CA VAL A 137 -15.24 -13.90 -24.82
C VAL A 137 -14.12 -14.29 -25.77
N VAL A 138 -12.90 -14.46 -25.25
CA VAL A 138 -11.70 -14.83 -26.00
C VAL A 138 -10.98 -15.96 -25.27
N ARG A 139 -10.60 -17.02 -25.98
CA ARG A 139 -9.68 -18.04 -25.43
C ARG A 139 -8.23 -17.54 -25.54
N LEU A 140 -7.50 -17.52 -24.43
CA LEU A 140 -6.07 -17.17 -24.40
C LEU A 140 -5.19 -18.32 -24.93
N PRO A 141 -3.92 -18.06 -25.32
CA PRO A 141 -3.08 -19.05 -26.00
C PRO A 141 -2.88 -20.38 -25.25
N ALA A 142 -2.86 -20.36 -23.92
CA ALA A 142 -2.69 -21.55 -23.08
C ALA A 142 -4.02 -22.15 -22.57
N GLY A 143 -5.16 -21.58 -22.97
CA GLY A 143 -6.49 -22.15 -22.81
C GLY A 143 -7.42 -21.41 -21.83
N THR A 144 -6.90 -20.50 -20.99
CA THR A 144 -7.72 -19.69 -20.08
C THR A 144 -8.76 -18.85 -20.83
N LEU A 145 -9.95 -18.70 -20.26
CA LEU A 145 -10.98 -17.82 -20.82
C LEU A 145 -10.79 -16.38 -20.32
N LEU A 146 -10.76 -15.45 -21.27
CA LEU A 146 -10.80 -14.01 -21.05
C LEU A 146 -12.18 -13.47 -21.41
N PHE A 147 -12.86 -12.86 -20.44
CA PHE A 147 -14.14 -12.18 -20.60
C PHE A 147 -13.92 -10.67 -20.57
N VAL A 148 -14.11 -9.99 -21.70
CA VAL A 148 -14.06 -8.53 -21.79
C VAL A 148 -15.49 -8.00 -21.76
N HIS A 149 -15.87 -7.43 -20.63
CA HIS A 149 -17.18 -6.83 -20.38
C HIS A 149 -17.18 -5.39 -20.91
N LEU A 150 -18.07 -5.12 -21.86
CA LEU A 150 -18.18 -3.86 -22.59
C LEU A 150 -19.33 -3.05 -22.00
N LYS A 151 -19.02 -2.16 -21.05
CA LYS A 151 -20.03 -1.40 -20.31
C LYS A 151 -20.53 -0.21 -21.13
N ASP A 152 -21.84 -0.02 -21.13
CA ASP A 152 -22.53 1.13 -21.70
C ASP A 152 -22.90 2.15 -20.61
N LYS A 153 -22.42 3.39 -20.78
CA LYS A 153 -22.74 4.52 -19.87
C LYS A 153 -24.24 4.85 -19.79
N GLN A 154 -25.03 4.48 -20.81
CA GLN A 154 -26.47 4.69 -20.83
C GLN A 154 -27.24 3.62 -20.04
N LEU A 155 -26.61 2.48 -19.73
CA LEU A 155 -27.24 1.34 -19.04
C LEU A 155 -26.70 1.12 -17.62
N VAL A 156 -25.44 1.46 -17.35
CA VAL A 156 -24.81 1.30 -16.03
C VAL A 156 -24.04 2.57 -15.64
N ARG A 157 -24.29 3.05 -14.42
CA ARG A 157 -23.59 4.20 -13.80
C ARG A 157 -22.09 4.19 -14.09
N HIS A 158 -21.61 5.31 -14.64
CA HIS A 158 -20.18 5.56 -14.92
C HIS A 158 -19.35 5.60 -13.62
N LYS A 159 -18.03 5.34 -13.71
CA LYS A 159 -16.97 5.28 -12.66
C LYS A 159 -16.52 3.85 -12.32
N LYS A 160 -15.21 3.73 -12.01
CA LYS A 160 -14.50 2.53 -11.54
C LYS A 160 -15.25 1.74 -10.47
N ARG A 161 -15.76 2.39 -9.42
CA ARG A 161 -16.53 1.73 -8.34
C ARG A 161 -17.73 0.92 -8.87
N TRP A 162 -18.48 1.45 -9.84
CA TRP A 162 -19.63 0.74 -10.40
C TRP A 162 -19.20 -0.43 -11.31
N SER A 163 -18.05 -0.32 -11.96
CA SER A 163 -17.41 -1.45 -12.65
C SER A 163 -16.91 -2.52 -11.66
N GLN A 164 -16.46 -2.14 -10.46
CA GLN A 164 -16.16 -3.07 -9.37
C GLN A 164 -17.43 -3.77 -8.83
N VAL A 165 -18.48 -3.01 -8.51
CA VAL A 165 -19.80 -3.54 -8.10
C VAL A 165 -20.36 -4.51 -9.15
N MET A 166 -20.23 -4.18 -10.44
CA MET A 166 -20.68 -5.03 -11.54
C MET A 166 -19.97 -6.39 -11.57
N TYR A 167 -18.64 -6.45 -11.36
CA TYR A 167 -17.94 -7.74 -11.32
C TYR A 167 -18.26 -8.53 -10.06
N LEU A 168 -18.41 -7.85 -8.92
CA LEU A 168 -18.81 -8.49 -7.66
C LEU A 168 -20.19 -9.14 -7.81
N TYR A 169 -21.16 -8.42 -8.39
CA TYR A 169 -22.49 -8.97 -8.67
C TYR A 169 -22.44 -10.15 -9.65
N TYR A 170 -21.67 -10.05 -10.74
CA TYR A 170 -21.56 -11.11 -11.75
C TYR A 170 -20.87 -12.38 -11.21
N LEU A 171 -19.80 -12.24 -10.44
CA LEU A 171 -19.00 -13.37 -9.93
C LEU A 171 -19.55 -13.97 -8.64
N LEU A 172 -20.10 -13.16 -7.74
CA LEU A 172 -20.54 -13.60 -6.41
C LEU A 172 -22.06 -13.79 -6.36
N GLY A 173 -22.82 -12.81 -6.85
CA GLY A 173 -24.28 -12.91 -6.94
C GLY A 173 -24.71 -13.96 -7.96
N HIS A 174 -24.52 -13.67 -9.24
CA HIS A 174 -25.07 -14.50 -10.32
C HIS A 174 -24.41 -15.89 -10.44
N ARG A 175 -23.09 -16.00 -10.25
CA ARG A 175 -22.39 -17.30 -10.38
C ARG A 175 -22.43 -18.19 -9.14
N ILE A 176 -22.40 -17.63 -7.92
CA ILE A 176 -22.38 -18.41 -6.67
C ILE A 176 -23.76 -18.39 -5.99
N MET A 177 -24.35 -17.23 -5.70
CA MET A 177 -25.60 -17.13 -4.94
C MET A 177 -26.85 -17.60 -5.71
N ASP A 178 -26.95 -17.32 -7.01
CA ASP A 178 -28.09 -17.78 -7.84
C ASP A 178 -27.97 -19.25 -8.26
N SER A 179 -26.81 -19.88 -8.04
CA SER A 179 -26.57 -21.28 -8.43
C SER A 179 -27.52 -22.27 -7.75
N HIS A 180 -27.83 -23.39 -8.41
CA HIS A 180 -28.69 -24.44 -7.82
C HIS A 180 -28.00 -25.30 -6.74
N MET A 181 -26.82 -24.90 -6.26
CA MET A 181 -26.06 -25.58 -5.20
C MET A 181 -26.69 -25.37 -3.81
N SER A 182 -26.40 -26.26 -2.85
CA SER A 182 -26.87 -26.10 -1.47
C SER A 182 -26.19 -24.91 -0.76
N ILE A 183 -26.70 -24.49 0.39
CA ILE A 183 -26.13 -23.37 1.16
C ILE A 183 -24.69 -23.70 1.61
N GLU A 184 -24.42 -24.95 1.99
CA GLU A 184 -23.11 -25.41 2.43
C GLU A 184 -22.11 -25.43 1.25
N ASP A 185 -22.54 -25.92 0.08
CA ASP A 185 -21.71 -25.95 -1.14
C ASP A 185 -21.39 -24.54 -1.64
N ARG A 186 -22.35 -23.61 -1.57
CA ARG A 186 -22.12 -22.19 -1.93
C ARG A 186 -21.10 -21.53 -1.02
N GLN A 187 -21.17 -21.80 0.28
CA GLN A 187 -20.19 -21.30 1.24
C GLN A 187 -18.80 -21.90 0.95
N LEU A 188 -18.72 -23.20 0.64
CA LEU A 188 -17.47 -23.87 0.29
C LEU A 188 -16.85 -23.32 -1.02
N GLU A 189 -17.63 -23.10 -2.07
CA GLU A 189 -17.14 -22.46 -3.31
C GLU A 189 -16.73 -21.00 -3.03
N ALA A 190 -17.44 -20.26 -2.18
CA ALA A 190 -17.09 -18.89 -1.78
C ALA A 190 -15.80 -18.82 -0.93
N ASP A 191 -15.53 -19.81 -0.07
CA ASP A 191 -14.27 -19.90 0.68
C ASP A 191 -13.08 -20.35 -0.18
N ASN A 192 -13.35 -21.11 -1.24
CA ASN A 192 -12.34 -21.55 -2.21
C ASN A 192 -12.18 -20.60 -3.42
N THR A 193 -13.00 -19.56 -3.52
CA THR A 193 -12.94 -18.56 -4.62
C THR A 193 -12.21 -17.30 -4.20
N TYR A 194 -11.33 -16.83 -5.08
CA TYR A 194 -10.46 -15.67 -4.88
C TYR A 194 -10.57 -14.71 -6.06
N ILE A 195 -10.68 -13.41 -5.77
CA ILE A 195 -10.75 -12.34 -6.77
C ILE A 195 -9.49 -11.50 -6.66
N LEU A 196 -8.67 -11.50 -7.72
CA LEU A 196 -7.51 -10.62 -7.87
C LEU A 196 -7.94 -9.32 -8.55
N ALA A 197 -8.07 -8.25 -7.79
CA ALA A 197 -8.29 -6.91 -8.33
C ALA A 197 -6.98 -6.33 -8.89
N ILE A 198 -7.05 -5.83 -10.12
CA ILE A 198 -5.97 -5.10 -10.81
C ILE A 198 -6.52 -3.84 -11.50
N ASP A 199 -5.66 -2.84 -11.67
CA ASP A 199 -5.97 -1.64 -12.47
C ASP A 199 -5.43 -1.81 -13.91
N GLY A 200 -5.99 -1.10 -14.88
CA GLY A 200 -5.60 -1.19 -16.30
C GLY A 200 -4.14 -0.79 -16.58
N ASP A 201 -3.52 -0.05 -15.66
CA ASP A 201 -2.13 0.38 -15.67
C ASP A 201 -1.13 -0.60 -15.00
N SER A 202 -1.64 -1.71 -14.48
CA SER A 202 -0.90 -2.55 -13.54
C SER A 202 -0.21 -3.74 -14.21
N LYS A 203 1.00 -4.03 -13.75
CA LYS A 203 1.87 -5.10 -14.23
C LYS A 203 2.28 -5.98 -13.07
N PHE A 204 2.19 -7.30 -13.25
CA PHE A 204 2.52 -8.27 -12.20
C PHE A 204 3.17 -9.53 -12.78
N GLU A 205 3.83 -10.28 -11.90
CA GLU A 205 4.47 -11.54 -12.22
C GLU A 205 3.60 -12.71 -11.70
N PRO A 206 3.46 -13.84 -12.41
CA PRO A 206 2.70 -15.01 -11.91
C PRO A 206 3.16 -15.47 -10.52
N SER A 207 4.46 -15.42 -10.25
CA SER A 207 5.02 -15.74 -8.93
C SER A 207 4.53 -14.83 -7.79
N ALA A 208 4.12 -13.59 -8.07
CA ALA A 208 3.53 -12.70 -7.08
C ALA A 208 2.10 -13.12 -6.75
N VAL A 209 1.31 -13.49 -7.76
CA VAL A 209 -0.06 -14.01 -7.60
C VAL A 209 -0.05 -15.32 -6.81
N MET A 210 0.86 -16.25 -7.13
CA MET A 210 0.99 -17.52 -6.40
C MET A 210 1.37 -17.33 -4.93
N LYS A 211 2.15 -16.29 -4.58
CA LYS A 211 2.47 -15.96 -3.18
C LYS A 211 1.23 -15.44 -2.43
N LEU A 212 0.41 -14.60 -3.05
CA LEU A 212 -0.86 -14.14 -2.47
C LEU A 212 -1.83 -15.32 -2.27
N LEU A 213 -1.97 -16.18 -3.28
CA LEU A 213 -2.86 -17.34 -3.24
C LEU A 213 -2.44 -18.34 -2.15
N ARG A 214 -1.14 -18.65 -2.05
CA ARG A 214 -0.58 -19.48 -0.96
C ARG A 214 -0.83 -18.85 0.41
N LEU A 215 -0.62 -17.54 0.57
CA LEU A 215 -0.86 -16.85 1.85
C LEU A 215 -2.33 -16.95 2.29
N MET A 216 -3.28 -16.72 1.39
CA MET A 216 -4.70 -16.79 1.72
C MET A 216 -5.19 -18.22 1.96
N ASN A 217 -4.65 -19.21 1.24
CA ASN A 217 -5.00 -20.62 1.45
C ASN A 217 -4.53 -21.15 2.82
N MET A 218 -3.41 -20.65 3.34
CA MET A 218 -2.89 -21.05 4.66
C MET A 218 -3.69 -20.49 5.85
N LYS A 219 -4.47 -19.42 5.67
CA LYS A 219 -5.09 -18.66 6.77
C LYS A 219 -6.52 -18.23 6.43
N ASN A 220 -7.50 -18.93 6.98
CA ASN A 220 -8.93 -18.65 6.72
C ASN A 220 -9.43 -17.31 7.28
N GLU A 221 -8.75 -16.73 8.27
CA GLU A 221 -9.04 -15.40 8.82
C GLU A 221 -8.74 -14.22 7.86
N ILE A 222 -7.98 -14.47 6.77
CA ILE A 222 -7.64 -13.45 5.78
C ILE A 222 -8.80 -13.31 4.79
N GLY A 223 -9.46 -12.14 4.84
CA GLY A 223 -10.41 -11.70 3.81
C GLY A 223 -9.73 -11.04 2.61
N CYS A 224 -8.54 -10.44 2.79
CA CYS A 224 -7.77 -9.85 1.70
C CYS A 224 -6.25 -9.90 1.94
N ALA A 225 -5.47 -10.19 0.90
CA ALA A 225 -4.02 -10.05 0.88
C ALA A 225 -3.58 -9.07 -0.21
N CYS A 226 -2.82 -8.03 0.14
CA CYS A 226 -2.28 -7.05 -0.81
C CYS A 226 -0.78 -7.18 -1.00
N GLY A 227 -0.31 -6.98 -2.23
CA GLY A 227 1.13 -6.95 -2.55
C GLY A 227 1.82 -5.62 -2.26
N ARG A 228 3.12 -5.58 -2.56
CA ARG A 228 3.94 -4.36 -2.56
C ARG A 228 3.91 -3.74 -3.95
N ILE A 229 3.63 -2.43 -4.00
CA ILE A 229 3.44 -1.68 -5.23
C ILE A 229 4.67 -0.82 -5.52
N HIS A 230 5.17 -0.89 -6.75
CA HIS A 230 6.31 -0.12 -7.23
C HIS A 230 5.85 0.85 -8.34
N PRO A 231 5.97 2.17 -8.15
CA PRO A 231 5.54 3.12 -9.18
C PRO A 231 6.54 3.16 -10.34
N ILE A 232 6.03 2.99 -11.56
CA ILE A 232 6.76 3.11 -12.84
C ILE A 232 6.32 4.36 -13.61
N GLY A 233 7.15 4.79 -14.56
CA GLY A 233 7.02 6.05 -15.31
C GLY A 233 8.35 6.80 -15.40
N GLU A 234 8.33 7.95 -16.08
CA GLU A 234 9.48 8.82 -16.34
C GLU A 234 9.41 10.18 -15.60
N GLY A 235 10.58 10.83 -15.47
CA GLY A 235 10.68 12.18 -14.90
C GLY A 235 10.76 12.28 -13.36
N ILE A 236 10.92 13.52 -12.88
CA ILE A 236 11.24 13.85 -11.48
C ILE A 236 10.08 13.50 -10.53
N MET A 237 8.83 13.62 -11.00
CA MET A 237 7.64 13.31 -10.19
C MET A 237 7.59 11.82 -9.80
N ILE A 238 8.11 10.94 -10.66
CA ILE A 238 8.20 9.51 -10.39
C ILE A 238 9.30 9.21 -9.37
N TRP A 239 10.40 9.96 -9.36
CA TRP A 239 11.45 9.78 -8.33
C TRP A 239 10.92 10.15 -6.94
N TYR A 240 10.15 11.23 -6.83
CA TYR A 240 9.45 11.61 -5.59
C TYR A 240 8.47 10.51 -5.16
N GLN A 241 7.64 10.01 -6.07
CA GLN A 241 6.67 8.95 -5.76
C GLN A 241 7.32 7.61 -5.41
N LYS A 242 8.46 7.25 -6.02
CA LYS A 242 9.25 6.06 -5.62
C LYS A 242 9.72 6.15 -4.17
N PHE A 243 10.19 7.31 -3.74
CA PHE A 243 10.56 7.56 -2.35
C PHE A 243 9.36 7.50 -1.39
N GLU A 244 8.24 8.11 -1.77
CA GLU A 244 7.02 8.11 -0.96
C GLU A 244 6.40 6.71 -0.82
N TYR A 245 6.29 5.97 -1.92
CA TYR A 245 5.83 4.57 -1.90
C TYR A 245 6.76 3.70 -1.07
N ALA A 246 8.08 3.89 -1.16
CA ALA A 246 9.03 3.18 -0.31
C ALA A 246 8.79 3.47 1.18
N ILE A 247 8.58 4.73 1.59
CA ILE A 247 8.24 5.07 2.98
C ILE A 247 6.93 4.39 3.41
N SER A 248 5.88 4.52 2.59
CA SER A 248 4.55 3.96 2.86
C SER A 248 4.60 2.42 2.99
N HIS A 249 5.30 1.73 2.09
CA HIS A 249 5.38 0.28 2.08
C HIS A 249 6.38 -0.31 3.10
N TRP A 250 7.50 0.36 3.38
CA TRP A 250 8.54 -0.16 4.27
C TRP A 250 8.33 0.22 5.73
N PHE A 251 7.77 1.40 6.02
CA PHE A 251 7.49 1.83 7.38
C PHE A 251 6.01 1.68 7.72
N GLN A 252 5.10 2.34 6.99
CA GLN A 252 3.70 2.38 7.40
C GLN A 252 3.02 1.00 7.26
N LYS A 253 2.90 0.42 6.06
CA LYS A 253 2.23 -0.88 5.85
C LYS A 253 2.88 -2.02 6.61
N ALA A 254 4.22 -2.02 6.75
CA ALA A 254 4.92 -2.99 7.56
C ALA A 254 4.55 -2.87 9.06
N THR A 255 4.49 -1.64 9.58
CA THR A 255 4.07 -1.36 10.96
C THR A 255 2.61 -1.75 11.18
N GLU A 256 1.70 -1.31 10.30
CA GLU A 256 0.28 -1.69 10.33
C GLU A 256 0.09 -3.22 10.37
N HIS A 257 0.78 -3.95 9.50
CA HIS A 257 0.75 -5.41 9.45
C HIS A 257 1.28 -6.07 10.73
N VAL A 258 2.38 -5.57 11.31
CA VAL A 258 2.98 -6.10 12.55
C VAL A 258 2.10 -5.83 13.77
N PHE A 259 1.50 -4.64 13.88
CA PHE A 259 0.60 -4.30 15.00
C PHE A 259 -0.81 -4.91 14.87
N GLY A 260 -1.17 -5.45 13.71
CA GLY A 260 -2.46 -6.11 13.49
C GLY A 260 -2.75 -6.43 12.01
N CYS A 261 -3.21 -5.41 11.29
CA CYS A 261 -3.64 -5.48 9.89
C CYS A 261 -3.39 -4.17 9.15
N VAL A 262 -3.40 -4.22 7.81
CA VAL A 262 -3.31 -3.05 6.94
C VAL A 262 -4.66 -2.32 6.88
N LEU A 263 -4.66 -0.99 6.83
CA LEU A 263 -5.91 -0.22 6.69
C LEU A 263 -6.47 -0.12 5.25
N CYS A 264 -5.66 -0.46 4.24
CA CYS A 264 -6.04 -0.32 2.84
C CYS A 264 -5.32 -1.35 1.96
N ALA A 265 -6.11 -2.23 1.35
CA ALA A 265 -5.74 -2.95 0.15
C ALA A 265 -5.82 -1.99 -1.06
N PRO A 266 -4.78 -1.86 -1.90
CA PRO A 266 -4.83 -1.02 -3.11
C PRO A 266 -5.48 -1.80 -4.27
N GLY A 267 -6.31 -1.13 -5.08
CA GLY A 267 -7.03 -1.76 -6.20
C GLY A 267 -6.15 -2.32 -7.32
N CYS A 268 -4.90 -1.85 -7.42
CA CYS A 268 -3.97 -2.25 -8.48
C CYS A 268 -3.39 -3.66 -8.34
N PHE A 269 -3.29 -4.21 -7.11
CA PHE A 269 -2.82 -5.59 -6.89
C PHE A 269 -3.22 -6.12 -5.50
N SER A 270 -4.47 -6.56 -5.37
CA SER A 270 -5.00 -7.16 -4.13
C SER A 270 -5.86 -8.39 -4.41
N LEU A 271 -5.63 -9.46 -3.65
CA LEU A 271 -6.40 -10.70 -3.70
C LEU A 271 -7.45 -10.67 -2.56
N PHE A 272 -8.70 -10.94 -2.89
CA PHE A 272 -9.84 -10.97 -1.95
C PHE A 272 -10.47 -12.36 -1.91
N ARG A 273 -10.94 -12.81 -0.75
CA ARG A 273 -11.73 -14.04 -0.59
C ARG A 273 -13.19 -13.74 -0.95
N ALA A 274 -13.82 -14.58 -1.76
CA ALA A 274 -15.21 -14.38 -2.17
C ALA A 274 -16.16 -14.39 -0.96
N SER A 275 -16.02 -15.34 -0.02
CA SER A 275 -16.85 -15.37 1.20
C SER A 275 -16.75 -14.10 2.05
N ALA A 276 -15.57 -13.46 2.12
CA ALA A 276 -15.38 -12.20 2.85
C ALA A 276 -16.02 -10.99 2.15
N LEU A 277 -16.11 -11.02 0.81
CA LEU A 277 -16.83 -10.01 0.02
C LEU A 277 -18.35 -10.24 0.07
N MET A 278 -18.78 -11.50 0.18
CA MET A 278 -20.18 -11.93 0.21
C MET A 278 -20.89 -11.72 1.55
N ASP A 279 -20.17 -11.33 2.61
CA ASP A 279 -20.78 -10.90 3.86
C ASP A 279 -21.81 -9.78 3.59
N ASP A 280 -23.04 -9.99 4.06
CA ASP A 280 -24.19 -9.10 3.85
C ASP A 280 -23.85 -7.64 4.19
N ASN A 281 -23.11 -7.40 5.27
CA ASN A 281 -22.75 -6.05 5.71
C ASN A 281 -21.69 -5.40 4.84
N VAL A 282 -20.86 -6.18 4.15
CA VAL A 282 -19.88 -5.67 3.18
C VAL A 282 -20.61 -5.30 1.90
N MET A 283 -21.26 -6.26 1.23
CA MET A 283 -21.85 -6.04 -0.08
C MET A 283 -22.94 -4.96 -0.06
N HIS A 284 -23.89 -5.04 0.89
CA HIS A 284 -24.99 -4.06 1.00
C HIS A 284 -24.50 -2.64 1.30
N LYS A 285 -23.37 -2.46 2.00
CA LYS A 285 -22.80 -1.11 2.22
C LYS A 285 -21.92 -0.67 1.04
N TYR A 286 -21.28 -1.61 0.35
CA TYR A 286 -20.41 -1.30 -0.78
C TYR A 286 -21.19 -0.90 -2.04
N THR A 287 -22.44 -1.33 -2.21
CA THR A 287 -23.31 -0.95 -3.34
C THR A 287 -24.08 0.36 -3.13
N LYS A 288 -24.09 0.96 -1.93
CA LYS A 288 -24.90 2.16 -1.63
C LYS A 288 -24.49 3.40 -2.41
N THR A 289 -25.47 4.08 -2.99
CA THR A 289 -25.29 5.35 -3.69
C THR A 289 -24.81 6.44 -2.72
N ALA A 290 -23.88 7.29 -3.17
CA ALA A 290 -23.41 8.42 -2.37
C ALA A 290 -24.47 9.54 -2.37
N SER A 291 -25.05 9.80 -1.20
CA SER A 291 -26.10 10.82 -0.99
C SER A 291 -25.60 12.07 -0.27
N GLU A 292 -24.62 11.92 0.62
CA GLU A 292 -24.10 12.99 1.47
C GLU A 292 -22.66 13.37 1.07
N PRO A 293 -22.20 14.61 1.34
CA PRO A 293 -20.82 15.04 1.09
C PRO A 293 -19.76 14.06 1.64
N ARG A 294 -20.01 13.47 2.81
CA ARG A 294 -19.13 12.45 3.42
C ARG A 294 -19.09 11.16 2.61
N HIS A 295 -20.24 10.72 2.08
CA HIS A 295 -20.36 9.51 1.26
C HIS A 295 -19.63 9.66 -0.08
N PHE A 296 -19.59 10.85 -0.69
CA PHE A 296 -18.77 11.08 -1.88
C PHE A 296 -17.26 10.95 -1.61
N VAL A 297 -16.78 11.42 -0.45
CA VAL A 297 -15.36 11.29 -0.07
C VAL A 297 -14.98 9.86 0.34
N GLN A 298 -15.86 9.18 1.08
CA GLN A 298 -15.60 7.80 1.50
C GLN A 298 -15.76 6.81 0.35
N TYR A 299 -16.90 6.80 -0.32
CA TYR A 299 -17.29 5.73 -1.24
C TYR A 299 -16.74 5.93 -2.66
N ASP A 300 -16.79 7.16 -3.18
CA ASP A 300 -16.52 7.46 -4.60
C ASP A 300 -15.10 7.99 -4.88
N GLN A 301 -14.35 8.46 -3.86
CA GLN A 301 -12.97 8.96 -4.02
C GLN A 301 -11.88 7.97 -3.57
N GLY A 302 -12.25 6.92 -2.83
CA GLY A 302 -11.34 5.88 -2.36
C GLY A 302 -12.09 4.58 -2.08
N GLU A 303 -12.71 4.07 -3.13
CA GLU A 303 -13.50 2.85 -3.17
C GLU A 303 -12.76 1.63 -2.58
N ASP A 304 -11.47 1.48 -2.90
CA ASP A 304 -10.61 0.41 -2.38
C ASP A 304 -10.46 0.49 -0.84
N ARG A 305 -10.39 1.72 -0.29
CA ARG A 305 -10.26 1.97 1.15
C ARG A 305 -11.59 1.84 1.87
N TRP A 306 -12.70 2.19 1.21
CA TRP A 306 -14.03 1.92 1.73
C TRP A 306 -14.29 0.41 1.84
N LEU A 307 -13.99 -0.36 0.79
CA LEU A 307 -14.09 -1.83 0.81
C LEU A 307 -13.19 -2.43 1.90
N SER A 308 -11.95 -1.95 2.02
CA SER A 308 -11.03 -2.34 3.10
C SER A 308 -11.64 -2.06 4.49
N THR A 309 -12.24 -0.88 4.69
CA THR A 309 -12.86 -0.48 5.97
C THR A 309 -14.05 -1.36 6.31
N LEU A 310 -14.86 -1.76 5.32
CA LEU A 310 -15.98 -2.68 5.51
C LEU A 310 -15.52 -4.08 5.96
N LEU A 311 -14.51 -4.64 5.29
CA LEU A 311 -13.91 -5.92 5.66
C LEU A 311 -13.36 -5.91 7.09
N LEU A 312 -12.61 -4.86 7.46
CA LEU A 312 -12.07 -4.72 8.82
C LEU A 312 -13.19 -4.62 9.88
N LYS A 313 -14.31 -3.96 9.56
CA LYS A 313 -15.49 -3.87 10.45
C LYS A 313 -16.23 -5.19 10.61
N GLN A 314 -16.22 -6.08 9.62
CA GLN A 314 -16.79 -7.43 9.74
C GLN A 314 -15.85 -8.47 10.37
N GLY A 315 -14.66 -8.06 10.81
CA GLY A 315 -13.73 -8.95 11.52
C GLY A 315 -12.64 -9.58 10.66
N TYR A 316 -12.70 -9.40 9.33
CA TYR A 316 -11.70 -9.95 8.43
C TYR A 316 -10.34 -9.25 8.58
N ARG A 317 -9.26 -10.03 8.41
CA ARG A 317 -7.90 -9.49 8.36
C ARG A 317 -7.52 -9.09 6.94
N ILE A 318 -6.89 -7.92 6.81
CA ILE A 318 -6.17 -7.49 5.60
C ILE A 318 -4.67 -7.65 5.84
N GLU A 319 -4.02 -8.49 5.05
CA GLU A 319 -2.60 -8.85 5.21
C GLU A 319 -1.70 -8.26 4.12
N TYR A 320 -0.47 -7.87 4.47
CA TYR A 320 0.50 -7.31 3.54
C TYR A 320 1.57 -8.32 3.16
N ALA A 321 1.52 -8.81 1.93
CA ALA A 321 2.51 -9.74 1.39
C ALA A 321 3.67 -8.97 0.74
N ALA A 322 4.64 -8.53 1.55
CA ALA A 322 5.82 -7.82 1.04
C ALA A 322 6.58 -8.60 -0.07
N VAL A 323 6.52 -9.93 -0.06
CA VAL A 323 7.17 -10.82 -1.06
C VAL A 323 6.46 -10.87 -2.42
N ALA A 324 5.25 -10.32 -2.53
CA ALA A 324 4.44 -10.28 -3.75
C ALA A 324 4.49 -8.86 -4.34
N ASP A 325 5.40 -8.64 -5.28
CA ASP A 325 5.64 -7.33 -5.89
C ASP A 325 4.83 -7.15 -7.19
N ALA A 326 4.30 -5.95 -7.40
CA ALA A 326 3.64 -5.50 -8.62
C ALA A 326 4.03 -4.05 -8.96
N GLU A 327 3.88 -3.66 -10.22
CA GLU A 327 4.20 -2.34 -10.77
C GLU A 327 2.93 -1.65 -11.29
N THR A 328 2.86 -0.32 -11.23
CA THR A 328 1.72 0.50 -11.71
C THR A 328 2.24 1.85 -12.21
N TYR A 329 1.63 2.40 -13.26
CA TYR A 329 1.99 3.74 -13.73
C TYR A 329 1.57 4.81 -12.72
N ALA A 330 2.54 5.59 -12.27
CA ALA A 330 2.28 6.73 -11.40
C ALA A 330 2.17 8.02 -12.22
N PRO A 331 1.41 9.03 -11.76
CA PRO A 331 1.31 10.33 -12.45
C PRO A 331 2.67 10.99 -12.70
N GLU A 332 3.00 11.24 -13.96
CA GLU A 332 4.21 11.96 -14.36
C GLU A 332 4.02 13.48 -14.26
N GLY A 333 2.79 13.95 -14.53
CA GLY A 333 2.42 15.36 -14.50
C GLY A 333 2.02 15.87 -13.11
N PHE A 334 2.43 17.10 -12.76
CA PHE A 334 2.03 17.75 -11.50
C PHE A 334 0.51 17.88 -11.32
N HIS A 335 -0.24 18.12 -12.41
CA HIS A 335 -1.70 18.27 -12.36
C HIS A 335 -2.41 16.94 -12.01
N GLU A 336 -2.01 15.85 -12.66
CA GLU A 336 -2.51 14.50 -12.40
C GLU A 336 -2.15 14.04 -10.99
N PHE A 337 -0.89 14.23 -10.58
CA PHE A 337 -0.41 13.97 -9.23
C PHE A 337 -1.28 14.69 -8.19
N PHE A 338 -1.49 16.00 -8.34
CA PHE A 338 -2.29 16.78 -7.39
C PHE A 338 -3.76 16.32 -7.35
N ASN A 339 -4.35 16.00 -8.51
CA ASN A 339 -5.70 15.44 -8.59
C ASN A 339 -5.83 14.06 -7.94
N GLN A 340 -4.79 13.21 -8.03
CA GLN A 340 -4.73 11.93 -7.31
C GLN A 340 -4.73 12.18 -5.80
N ARG A 341 -3.89 13.10 -5.29
CA ARG A 341 -3.79 13.37 -3.84
C ARG A 341 -5.02 14.07 -3.27
N ARG A 342 -5.71 14.88 -4.07
CA ARG A 342 -7.03 15.42 -3.71
C ARG A 342 -8.08 14.34 -3.45
N ARG A 343 -7.98 13.15 -4.05
CA ARG A 343 -8.87 12.00 -3.77
C ARG A 343 -8.36 11.16 -2.60
N TRP A 344 -7.08 10.80 -2.63
CA TRP A 344 -6.51 9.85 -1.67
C TRP A 344 -6.42 10.39 -0.24
N THR A 345 -6.04 11.66 -0.05
CA THR A 345 -5.83 12.21 1.30
C THR A 345 -7.16 12.36 2.06
N PRO A 346 -8.22 12.99 1.51
CA PRO A 346 -9.50 13.10 2.21
C PRO A 346 -10.17 11.75 2.46
N SER A 347 -10.14 10.84 1.48
CA SER A 347 -10.68 9.48 1.65
C SER A 347 -9.92 8.69 2.72
N SER A 348 -8.59 8.87 2.82
CA SER A 348 -7.77 8.21 3.84
C SER A 348 -8.15 8.66 5.25
N ILE A 349 -8.31 9.98 5.46
CA ILE A 349 -8.75 10.55 6.73
C ILE A 349 -10.19 10.10 7.05
N ALA A 350 -11.12 10.23 6.10
CA ALA A 350 -12.53 9.93 6.32
C ALA A 350 -12.80 8.45 6.63
N ASN A 351 -12.11 7.52 5.97
CA ASN A 351 -12.25 6.08 6.24
C ASN A 351 -11.59 5.68 7.57
N THR A 352 -10.39 6.19 7.89
CA THR A 352 -9.74 5.88 9.17
C THR A 352 -10.51 6.49 10.36
N VAL A 353 -11.07 7.70 10.23
CA VAL A 353 -11.93 8.29 11.27
C VAL A 353 -13.22 7.47 11.46
N ASP A 354 -13.82 6.93 10.39
CA ASP A 354 -15.01 6.05 10.47
C ASP A 354 -14.72 4.71 11.18
N LEU A 355 -13.51 4.15 10.97
CA LEU A 355 -13.02 2.99 11.71
C LEU A 355 -12.76 3.30 13.20
N LEU A 356 -12.12 4.44 13.48
CA LEU A 356 -11.79 4.88 14.85
C LEU A 356 -13.04 5.27 15.66
N ALA A 357 -14.07 5.85 15.03
CA ALA A 357 -15.35 6.13 15.69
C ALA A 357 -16.06 4.84 16.17
N ASP A 358 -15.88 3.75 15.42
CA ASP A 358 -16.52 2.45 15.63
C ASP A 358 -15.63 1.46 16.42
N TYR A 359 -14.55 1.96 17.04
CA TYR A 359 -13.48 1.13 17.61
C TYR A 359 -13.96 0.06 18.61
N LYS A 360 -15.06 0.31 19.34
CA LYS A 360 -15.60 -0.64 20.33
C LYS A 360 -16.10 -1.92 19.64
N HIS A 361 -16.84 -1.77 18.54
CA HIS A 361 -17.34 -2.89 17.76
C HIS A 361 -16.17 -3.57 17.02
N VAL A 362 -15.30 -2.78 16.38
CA VAL A 362 -14.14 -3.30 15.65
C VAL A 362 -13.22 -4.14 16.54
N CYS A 363 -12.90 -3.68 17.76
CA CYS A 363 -12.10 -4.45 18.73
C CYS A 363 -12.82 -5.66 19.35
N GLN A 364 -14.12 -5.83 19.14
CA GLN A 364 -14.89 -7.00 19.58
C GLN A 364 -15.03 -8.03 18.46
N THR A 365 -15.22 -7.58 17.22
CA THR A 365 -15.39 -8.44 16.04
C THR A 365 -14.05 -8.86 15.41
N ASN A 366 -13.04 -7.98 15.40
CA ASN A 366 -11.77 -8.20 14.71
C ASN A 366 -10.62 -8.48 15.68
N ASN A 367 -10.21 -9.75 15.78
CA ASN A 367 -9.07 -10.18 16.61
C ASN A 367 -7.73 -9.52 16.20
N SER A 368 -7.60 -9.02 14.96
CA SER A 368 -6.39 -8.32 14.50
C SER A 368 -6.31 -6.87 15.00
N ILE A 369 -7.41 -6.28 15.48
CA ILE A 369 -7.47 -4.86 15.84
C ILE A 369 -7.56 -4.71 17.37
N SER A 370 -6.39 -4.61 18.00
CA SER A 370 -6.29 -4.38 19.44
C SER A 370 -6.59 -2.92 19.84
N LYS A 371 -6.89 -2.67 21.12
CA LYS A 371 -7.01 -1.30 21.65
C LYS A 371 -5.72 -0.48 21.47
N MET A 372 -4.55 -1.13 21.51
CA MET A 372 -3.27 -0.45 21.24
C MET A 372 -3.12 -0.07 19.77
N TYR A 373 -3.61 -0.91 18.84
CA TYR A 373 -3.69 -0.57 17.42
C TYR A 373 -4.58 0.66 17.19
N ILE A 374 -5.74 0.74 17.84
CA ILE A 374 -6.62 1.91 17.79
C ILE A 374 -5.94 3.18 18.33
N ILE A 375 -5.19 3.08 19.44
CA ILE A 375 -4.42 4.21 19.98
C ILE A 375 -3.34 4.65 18.98
N TYR A 376 -2.58 3.70 18.42
CA TYR A 376 -1.59 3.97 17.37
C TYR A 376 -2.21 4.70 16.17
N GLN A 377 -3.32 4.20 15.62
CA GLN A 377 -3.99 4.83 14.48
C GLN A 377 -4.58 6.21 14.83
N SER A 378 -5.07 6.39 16.06
CA SER A 378 -5.52 7.70 16.56
C SER A 378 -4.37 8.71 16.64
N MET A 379 -3.20 8.29 17.11
CA MET A 379 -1.99 9.11 17.11
C MET A 379 -1.52 9.43 15.68
N MET A 380 -1.53 8.45 14.77
CA MET A 380 -1.14 8.65 13.36
C MET A 380 -2.03 9.69 12.66
N ILE A 381 -3.36 9.61 12.83
CA ILE A 381 -4.28 10.64 12.32
C ILE A 381 -4.06 11.99 13.00
N GLY A 382 -3.87 12.02 14.32
CA GLY A 382 -3.57 13.26 15.06
C GLY A 382 -2.31 13.96 14.55
N PHE A 383 -1.20 13.25 14.41
CA PHE A 383 0.04 13.80 13.86
C PHE A 383 -0.08 14.15 12.36
N SER A 384 -0.84 13.38 11.58
CA SER A 384 -1.09 13.71 10.17
C SER A 384 -1.82 15.05 10.02
N LEU A 385 -2.86 15.30 10.83
CA LEU A 385 -3.59 16.58 10.84
C LEU A 385 -2.72 17.76 11.35
N LEU A 386 -1.80 17.52 12.29
CA LEU A 386 -0.85 18.53 12.77
C LEU A 386 0.33 18.78 11.81
N SER A 387 0.62 17.83 10.91
CA SER A 387 1.83 17.87 10.06
C SER A 387 1.98 19.13 9.21
N PRO A 388 0.94 19.74 8.59
CA PRO A 388 1.10 20.98 7.84
C PRO A 388 1.53 22.14 8.75
N SER A 389 0.98 22.22 9.96
CA SER A 389 1.32 23.25 10.96
C SER A 389 2.75 23.10 11.47
N ILE A 390 3.21 21.87 11.69
CA ILE A 390 4.59 21.57 12.10
C ILE A 390 5.58 21.96 10.99
N VAL A 391 5.32 21.55 9.74
CA VAL A 391 6.17 21.90 8.59
C VAL A 391 6.20 23.41 8.36
N PHE A 392 5.05 24.08 8.45
CA PHE A 392 4.94 25.54 8.34
C PHE A 392 5.76 26.26 9.42
N THR A 393 5.64 25.83 10.68
CA THR A 393 6.39 26.40 11.81
C THR A 393 7.90 26.16 11.66
N MET A 394 8.30 24.95 11.27
CA MET A 394 9.70 24.60 10.99
C MET A 394 10.28 25.48 9.87
N LEU A 395 9.52 25.71 8.81
CA LEU A 395 9.91 26.56 7.68
C LEU A 395 10.11 28.03 8.11
N VAL A 396 9.18 28.59 8.90
CA VAL A 396 9.31 29.94 9.48
C VAL A 396 10.60 30.05 10.31
N TYR A 397 10.85 29.12 11.23
CA TYR A 397 12.07 29.16 12.06
C TYR A 397 13.36 29.00 11.25
N ALA A 398 13.37 28.12 10.25
CA ALA A 398 14.53 27.92 9.40
C ALA A 398 14.85 29.18 8.55
N GLN A 399 13.83 29.91 8.12
CA GLN A 399 13.99 31.23 7.48
C GLN A 399 14.46 32.31 8.44
N VAL A 400 13.94 32.37 9.67
CA VAL A 400 14.42 33.31 10.72
C VAL A 400 15.91 33.10 10.98
N ALA A 401 16.34 31.84 11.13
CA ALA A 401 17.75 31.49 11.33
C ALA A 401 18.65 31.72 10.10
N THR A 402 18.06 31.85 8.90
CA THR A 402 18.78 32.04 7.62
C THR A 402 18.89 33.51 7.22
N PHE A 403 17.79 34.26 7.35
CA PHE A 403 17.67 35.64 6.86
C PHE A 403 17.78 36.69 7.97
N GLU A 404 17.90 36.26 9.24
CA GLU A 404 18.02 37.12 10.44
C GLU A 404 16.86 38.13 10.60
N VAL A 405 15.69 37.81 10.03
CA VAL A 405 14.47 38.61 10.14
C VAL A 405 13.65 38.17 11.35
N GLU A 406 13.00 39.13 12.02
CA GLU A 406 12.10 38.89 13.15
C GLU A 406 11.00 37.87 12.83
N SER A 407 10.66 37.03 13.81
CA SER A 407 9.82 35.85 13.64
C SER A 407 8.35 36.18 13.34
N ASP A 408 7.86 37.33 13.78
CA ASP A 408 6.52 37.85 13.49
C ASP A 408 6.36 38.20 12.00
N LYS A 409 7.37 38.84 11.40
CA LYS A 409 7.40 39.19 9.98
C LYS A 409 7.53 37.96 9.11
N MET A 410 8.40 37.01 9.47
CA MET A 410 8.48 35.73 8.76
C MET A 410 7.20 34.92 8.87
N LEU A 411 6.56 34.89 10.05
CA LEU A 411 5.25 34.25 10.21
C LEU A 411 4.19 34.88 9.29
N LEU A 412 4.13 36.21 9.22
CA LEU A 412 3.20 36.93 8.35
C LEU A 412 3.45 36.64 6.86
N TYR A 413 4.71 36.69 6.41
CA TYR A 413 5.07 36.47 5.00
C TYR A 413 4.72 35.07 4.51
N ASN A 414 4.84 34.05 5.37
CA ASN A 414 4.45 32.68 5.01
C ASN A 414 2.93 32.45 5.16
N SER A 415 2.28 33.10 6.13
CA SER A 415 0.83 33.02 6.33
C SER A 415 0.04 33.61 5.16
N LEU A 416 0.53 34.69 4.55
CA LEU A 416 -0.19 35.41 3.50
C LEU A 416 -0.47 34.55 2.24
N PRO A 417 0.51 33.85 1.62
CA PRO A 417 0.25 32.92 0.52
C PRO A 417 -0.71 31.78 0.89
N VAL A 418 -0.63 31.27 2.11
CA VAL A 418 -1.53 30.19 2.60
C VAL A 418 -2.95 30.70 2.73
N PHE A 419 -3.15 31.89 3.30
CA PHE A 419 -4.47 32.52 3.41
C PHE A 419 -5.07 32.82 2.04
N ILE A 420 -4.28 33.36 1.10
CA ILE A 420 -4.70 33.57 -0.29
C ILE A 420 -5.12 32.24 -0.93
N PHE A 421 -4.36 31.16 -0.73
CA PHE A 421 -4.71 29.84 -1.26
C PHE A 421 -6.04 29.32 -0.69
N ILE A 422 -6.26 29.45 0.62
CA ILE A 422 -7.53 29.08 1.26
C ILE A 422 -8.70 29.83 0.63
N VAL A 423 -8.59 31.14 0.44
CA VAL A 423 -9.61 31.96 -0.22
C VAL A 423 -9.84 31.53 -1.67
N LEU A 424 -8.78 31.24 -2.43
CA LEU A 424 -8.89 30.73 -3.81
C LEU A 424 -9.61 29.38 -3.88
N CYS A 425 -9.40 28.48 -2.90
CA CYS A 425 -10.09 27.19 -2.84
C CYS A 425 -11.62 27.30 -2.64
N PHE A 426 -12.12 28.42 -2.11
CA PHE A 426 -13.56 28.67 -1.95
C PHE A 426 -14.21 29.41 -3.14
N ILE A 427 -13.43 30.09 -3.99
CA ILE A 427 -13.95 31.02 -5.01
C ILE A 427 -13.63 30.57 -6.44
N ALA A 428 -12.45 30.00 -6.68
CA ALA A 428 -11.94 29.74 -8.03
C ALA A 428 -12.02 28.25 -8.42
N ASP A 429 -12.14 27.97 -9.72
CA ASP A 429 -12.14 26.60 -10.24
C ASP A 429 -10.85 25.83 -9.94
N SER A 430 -10.97 24.50 -9.89
CA SER A 430 -9.87 23.54 -9.68
C SER A 430 -8.62 23.83 -10.53
N ASN A 431 -8.77 24.34 -11.75
CA ASN A 431 -7.64 24.64 -12.63
C ASN A 431 -6.80 25.81 -12.10
N TYR A 432 -7.44 26.89 -11.66
CA TYR A 432 -6.75 28.05 -11.05
C TYR A 432 -6.14 27.69 -9.70
N GLN A 433 -6.82 26.86 -8.89
CA GLN A 433 -6.27 26.33 -7.63
C GLN A 433 -4.95 25.59 -7.87
N ILE A 434 -4.90 24.68 -8.85
CA ILE A 434 -3.70 23.88 -9.15
C ILE A 434 -2.58 24.75 -9.74
N ILE A 435 -2.90 25.76 -10.57
CA ILE A 435 -1.91 26.71 -11.10
C ILE A 435 -1.29 27.52 -9.95
N PHE A 436 -2.08 28.03 -9.00
CA PHE A 436 -1.57 28.74 -7.84
C PHE A 436 -0.72 27.83 -6.94
N ALA A 437 -1.19 26.62 -6.65
CA ALA A 437 -0.44 25.64 -5.89
C ALA A 437 0.92 25.34 -6.53
N LYS A 438 0.98 25.16 -7.86
CA LYS A 438 2.23 24.95 -8.61
C LYS A 438 3.19 26.14 -8.48
N PHE A 439 2.70 27.38 -8.62
CA PHE A 439 3.52 28.59 -8.45
C PHE A 439 4.10 28.68 -7.04
N ILE A 440 3.26 28.49 -6.02
CA ILE A 440 3.67 28.51 -4.62
C ILE A 440 4.66 27.38 -4.29
N SER A 441 4.47 26.16 -4.81
CA SER A 441 5.44 25.07 -4.64
C SER A 441 6.82 25.40 -5.22
N VAL A 442 6.89 26.04 -6.39
CA VAL A 442 8.16 26.48 -6.99
C VAL A 442 8.81 27.58 -6.15
N MET A 443 8.03 28.58 -5.71
CA MET A 443 8.53 29.66 -4.85
C MET A 443 9.12 29.11 -3.54
N TYR A 444 8.39 28.22 -2.85
CA TYR A 444 8.89 27.58 -1.63
C TYR A 444 10.07 26.63 -1.88
N GLY A 445 10.16 26.02 -3.07
CA GLY A 445 11.36 25.26 -3.48
C GLY A 445 12.63 26.14 -3.47
N PHE A 446 12.56 27.36 -4.01
CA PHE A 446 13.67 28.31 -3.94
C PHE A 446 13.98 28.80 -2.53
N VAL A 447 12.94 29.06 -1.71
CA VAL A 447 13.11 29.41 -0.28
C VAL A 447 13.83 28.30 0.47
N MET A 448 13.41 27.04 0.29
CA MET A 448 14.03 25.88 0.95
C MET A 448 15.45 25.62 0.44
N LEU A 449 15.77 25.91 -0.83
CA LEU A 449 17.14 25.86 -1.32
C LEU A 449 18.03 26.92 -0.65
N ALA A 450 17.55 28.16 -0.51
CA ALA A 450 18.28 29.22 0.17
C ALA A 450 18.54 28.88 1.66
N VAL A 451 17.52 28.38 2.35
CA VAL A 451 17.63 27.85 3.72
C VAL A 451 18.66 26.72 3.79
N ALA A 452 18.58 25.72 2.92
CA ALA A 452 19.51 24.59 2.92
C ALA A 452 20.99 25.03 2.71
N VAL A 453 21.24 25.99 1.81
CA VAL A 453 22.58 26.56 1.60
C VAL A 453 23.08 27.32 2.83
N ALA A 454 22.24 28.17 3.44
CA ALA A 454 22.61 28.94 4.62
C ALA A 454 22.86 28.06 5.85
N THR A 455 21.96 27.11 6.13
CA THR A 455 22.14 26.13 7.22
C THR A 455 23.40 25.27 6.99
N THR A 456 23.71 24.88 5.75
CA THR A 456 24.95 24.16 5.45
C THR A 456 26.19 25.01 5.76
N ASN A 457 26.16 26.30 5.43
CA ASN A 457 27.26 27.23 5.75
C ASN A 457 27.44 27.41 7.26
N GLN A 458 26.34 27.55 8.02
CA GLN A 458 26.35 27.61 9.48
C GLN A 458 26.96 26.33 10.10
N ILE A 459 26.51 25.14 9.67
CA ILE A 459 27.02 23.86 10.15
C ILE A 459 28.53 23.68 9.86
N ILE A 460 29.02 24.14 8.70
CA ILE A 460 30.45 24.08 8.37
C ILE A 460 31.26 24.98 9.32
N LEU A 461 30.78 26.21 9.56
CA LEU A 461 31.45 27.17 10.43
C LEU A 461 31.51 26.68 11.89
N GLU A 462 30.40 26.16 12.43
CA GLU A 462 30.34 25.56 13.76
C GLU A 462 31.24 24.33 13.90
N ARG A 463 31.25 23.43 12.90
CA ARG A 463 32.14 22.26 12.88
C ARG A 463 33.61 22.65 12.87
N LEU A 464 33.96 23.71 12.13
CA LEU A 464 35.35 24.19 12.04
C LEU A 464 35.80 24.82 13.36
N ILE A 465 34.94 25.59 14.02
CA ILE A 465 35.18 26.12 15.38
C ILE A 465 35.32 24.96 16.39
N PHE A 466 34.41 23.99 16.37
CA PHE A 466 34.44 22.82 17.27
C PHE A 466 35.72 22.00 17.08
N PHE A 467 36.13 21.73 15.84
CA PHE A 467 37.35 21.00 15.52
C PHE A 467 38.62 21.76 15.92
N LEU A 468 38.62 23.10 15.87
CA LEU A 468 39.74 23.93 16.36
C LEU A 468 39.82 23.93 17.90
N MET A 469 38.67 23.94 18.58
CA MET A 469 38.59 24.04 20.04
C MET A 469 38.94 22.74 20.77
N ILE A 470 38.74 21.56 20.17
CA ILE A 470 39.12 20.27 20.77
C ILE A 470 40.61 20.17 21.11
N PRO A 471 41.56 20.35 20.17
CA PRO A 471 42.99 20.30 20.50
C PRO A 471 43.39 21.42 21.45
N CYS A 472 42.85 22.63 21.28
CA CYS A 472 43.13 23.75 22.18
C CYS A 472 42.69 23.50 23.62
N THR A 473 41.55 22.84 23.84
CA THR A 473 41.09 22.51 25.20
C THR A 473 41.79 21.28 25.75
N TYR A 474 41.77 20.14 25.04
CA TYR A 474 42.32 18.89 25.57
C TYR A 474 43.86 18.88 25.64
N ILE A 475 44.57 19.37 24.62
CA ILE A 475 46.05 19.28 24.60
C ILE A 475 46.64 20.30 25.57
N PHE A 476 46.23 21.57 25.53
CA PHE A 476 46.79 22.56 26.44
C PHE A 476 46.35 22.35 27.91
N MET A 477 45.14 21.86 28.20
CA MET A 477 44.80 21.46 29.58
C MET A 477 45.64 20.27 30.06
N SER A 478 45.89 19.27 29.20
CA SER A 478 46.74 18.13 29.57
C SER A 478 48.19 18.54 29.80
N LEU A 479 48.75 19.40 28.95
CA LEU A 479 50.09 20.00 29.12
C LEU A 479 50.17 20.88 30.38
N TYR A 480 49.16 21.71 30.63
CA TYR A 480 49.07 22.53 31.84
C TYR A 480 49.02 21.67 33.10
N ALA A 481 48.21 20.60 33.12
CA ALA A 481 48.15 19.66 34.23
C ALA A 481 49.47 18.93 34.45
N LEU A 482 50.14 18.47 33.39
CA LEU A 482 51.45 17.80 33.46
C LEU A 482 52.57 18.72 33.95
N ILE A 483 52.64 19.96 33.46
CA ILE A 483 53.68 20.93 33.86
C ILE A 483 53.49 21.37 35.32
N ASN A 484 52.25 21.48 35.80
CA ASN A 484 51.93 21.96 37.14
C ASN A 484 51.62 20.83 38.15
N LEU A 485 52.07 19.59 37.89
CA LEU A 485 51.93 18.43 38.79
C LEU A 485 52.48 18.67 40.21
N ASN A 486 53.43 19.61 40.35
CA ASN A 486 54.05 19.99 41.62
C ASN A 486 53.22 21.00 42.45
N ILE A 487 52.21 21.64 41.85
CA ILE A 487 51.25 22.50 42.55
C ILE A 487 50.10 21.60 43.00
N ILE A 488 49.90 21.41 44.31
CA ILE A 488 48.84 20.53 44.85
C ILE A 488 47.57 21.33 45.23
N ASN A 489 47.61 22.66 45.08
CA ASN A 489 46.59 23.60 45.56
C ASN A 489 45.33 23.70 44.66
N TRP A 490 45.05 22.71 43.82
CA TRP A 490 43.90 22.73 42.89
C TRP A 490 42.81 21.72 43.28
N GLY A 491 41.56 22.08 43.02
CA GLY A 491 40.40 21.17 43.11
C GLY A 491 39.74 21.03 44.48
N THR A 492 40.44 21.25 45.60
CA THR A 492 39.83 21.23 46.94
C THR A 492 39.47 22.64 47.43
N ARG A 493 38.29 22.78 48.05
CA ARG A 493 37.77 24.08 48.55
C ARG A 493 38.67 24.71 49.62
N GLU A 494 39.50 23.91 50.29
CA GLU A 494 40.43 24.34 51.34
C GLU A 494 41.62 25.14 50.80
N ALA A 495 42.12 24.82 49.61
CA ALA A 495 43.27 25.52 49.01
C ALA A 495 42.99 27.00 48.67
N ALA A 496 41.71 27.33 48.41
CA ALA A 496 41.25 28.70 48.21
C ALA A 496 41.19 29.50 49.53
N PHE A 497 40.95 28.84 50.68
CA PHE A 497 40.96 29.50 51.98
C PHE A 497 42.37 29.86 52.45
N THR A 498 43.37 29.00 52.20
CA THR A 498 44.77 29.29 52.54
C THR A 498 45.40 30.39 51.69
N THR A 499 44.97 30.59 50.43
CA THR A 499 45.42 31.74 49.63
C THR A 499 44.71 33.05 49.99
N ALA A 500 43.47 33.00 50.48
CA ALA A 500 42.76 34.20 50.94
C ALA A 500 43.25 34.72 52.31
N GLY A 501 43.94 33.89 53.10
CA GLY A 501 44.40 34.21 54.46
C GLY A 501 45.74 34.95 54.57
N THR A 502 46.54 35.04 53.49
CA THR A 502 47.86 35.68 53.52
C THR A 502 47.87 37.00 52.75
N HIS A 503 48.02 38.10 53.49
CA HIS A 503 48.20 39.43 52.90
C HIS A 503 49.46 39.48 52.02
N ALA A 504 49.26 39.49 50.70
CA ALA A 504 50.30 39.80 49.70
C ALA A 504 49.82 40.97 48.82
N SER A 505 50.72 41.91 48.54
CA SER A 505 50.39 43.24 48.01
C SER A 505 49.93 43.24 46.54
N ASP A 506 48.75 43.81 46.29
CA ASP A 506 48.19 44.12 44.97
C ASP A 506 48.93 45.30 44.29
N THR A 507 50.17 45.05 43.83
CA THR A 507 51.04 46.09 43.23
C THR A 507 51.45 45.82 41.77
N GLY A 508 51.48 44.57 41.32
CA GLY A 508 51.89 44.26 39.93
C GLY A 508 50.83 44.57 38.86
N PHE A 509 49.60 44.05 39.05
CA PHE A 509 48.56 44.11 38.03
C PHE A 509 47.96 45.53 37.87
N ARG A 510 47.78 46.25 38.99
CA ARG A 510 47.32 47.65 38.99
C ARG A 510 48.29 48.61 38.29
N ASP A 511 49.60 48.40 38.40
CA ASP A 511 50.58 49.26 37.74
C ASP A 511 50.64 48.99 36.23
N LEU A 512 50.52 47.72 35.82
CA LEU A 512 50.39 47.33 34.41
C LEU A 512 49.13 47.94 33.75
N LEU A 513 47.99 47.90 34.43
CA LEU A 513 46.73 48.45 33.92
C LEU A 513 46.72 50.00 33.87
N ARG A 514 47.47 50.67 34.75
CA ARG A 514 47.70 52.12 34.63
C ARG A 514 48.58 52.47 33.44
N ARG A 515 49.67 51.73 33.22
CA ARG A 515 50.59 51.92 32.07
C ARG A 515 49.92 51.70 30.71
N LEU A 516 48.90 50.84 30.66
CA LEU A 516 48.12 50.55 29.44
C LEU A 516 46.86 51.42 29.28
N GLY A 517 46.55 52.33 30.22
CA GLY A 517 45.43 53.27 30.11
C GLY A 517 44.02 52.68 30.31
N LEU A 518 43.90 51.38 30.65
CA LEU A 518 42.65 50.62 30.65
C LEU A 518 41.86 50.68 31.98
N TYR A 519 42.22 51.59 32.89
CA TYR A 519 41.68 51.64 34.26
C TYR A 519 40.15 51.80 34.34
N LYS A 520 39.50 52.36 33.31
CA LYS A 520 38.05 52.57 33.26
C LYS A 520 37.22 51.29 33.05
N ILE A 521 37.83 50.16 32.69
CA ILE A 521 37.10 48.90 32.45
C ILE A 521 36.66 48.25 33.77
N ILE A 522 37.38 48.48 34.87
CA ILE A 522 37.12 47.84 36.17
C ILE A 522 35.78 48.31 36.79
N ASP A 523 35.42 49.58 36.59
CA ASP A 523 34.22 50.17 37.21
C ASP A 523 32.92 49.80 36.48
N PHE A 524 32.98 49.40 35.20
CA PHE A 524 31.80 48.98 34.43
C PHE A 524 31.35 47.55 34.75
N VAL A 525 32.27 46.67 35.18
CA VAL A 525 32.00 45.24 35.40
C VAL A 525 31.39 44.96 36.79
N ARG A 526 31.26 45.97 37.66
CA ARG A 526 31.06 45.79 39.11
C ARG A 526 29.64 46.00 39.66
N SER A 527 28.61 46.00 38.82
CA SER A 527 27.20 46.09 39.22
C SER A 527 26.44 44.74 39.10
N PRO A 528 26.12 44.04 40.21
CA PRO A 528 25.31 42.81 40.26
C PRO A 528 23.88 43.09 40.83
N PRO A 529 23.02 42.10 41.20
CA PRO A 529 22.86 40.67 40.81
C PRO A 529 21.38 40.23 40.51
N SER A 530 21.17 39.02 39.94
CA SER A 530 20.12 38.01 40.33
C SER A 530 19.96 36.90 39.27
N TRP A 531 19.65 35.61 39.51
CA TRP A 531 19.43 34.75 40.70
C TRP A 531 19.72 33.25 40.34
N ASN A 532 19.63 32.31 41.30
CA ASN A 532 20.04 30.88 41.18
C ASN A 532 19.02 29.95 40.45
N SER A 533 19.46 28.82 39.84
CA SER A 533 19.40 27.46 40.46
C SER A 533 19.53 26.25 39.50
N THR A 534 20.46 25.34 39.84
CA THR A 534 20.37 23.84 39.86
C THR A 534 19.69 23.03 38.74
N ILE A 535 20.44 22.11 38.10
CA ILE A 535 20.22 20.63 37.96
C ILE A 535 21.27 20.04 36.99
N THR A 536 22.23 19.23 37.47
CA THR A 536 22.90 18.15 36.70
C THR A 536 23.84 17.29 37.58
N THR A 537 23.40 16.14 38.08
CA THR A 537 24.30 15.10 38.65
C THR A 537 23.70 13.69 38.58
N THR A 538 23.31 13.22 37.38
CA THR A 538 22.83 11.83 37.20
C THR A 538 23.11 11.27 35.78
N ALA A 539 24.36 11.30 35.29
CA ALA A 539 24.63 10.99 33.87
C ALA A 539 25.98 10.29 33.54
N ILE A 540 26.72 9.70 34.49
CA ILE A 540 28.02 9.05 34.20
C ILE A 540 28.16 7.68 34.88
N THR A 541 27.21 6.77 34.64
CA THR A 541 27.31 5.38 35.11
C THR A 541 26.75 4.32 34.14
N ALA A 542 26.33 4.71 32.93
CA ALA A 542 25.70 3.81 31.95
C ALA A 542 26.66 3.31 30.84
N THR A 543 27.84 3.91 30.68
CA THR A 543 28.70 3.71 29.49
C THR A 543 29.70 2.54 29.61
N ALA A 544 29.51 1.64 30.58
CA ALA A 544 30.41 0.50 30.82
C ALA A 544 29.85 -0.87 30.36
N ALA A 545 28.55 -0.99 30.08
CA ALA A 545 27.91 -2.27 29.77
C ALA A 545 27.89 -2.63 28.26
N ALA A 546 28.37 -1.75 27.37
CA ALA A 546 28.20 -1.89 25.92
C ALA A 546 29.34 -2.63 25.20
N VAL A 547 30.46 -2.94 25.89
CA VAL A 547 31.68 -3.50 25.27
C VAL A 547 31.73 -5.04 25.35
N GLU A 548 31.08 -5.65 26.35
CA GLU A 548 31.24 -7.08 26.65
C GLU A 548 30.36 -8.02 25.79
N VAL A 549 29.39 -7.46 25.03
CA VAL A 549 28.45 -8.25 24.20
C VAL A 549 28.99 -8.54 22.78
N GLN A 550 30.05 -7.86 22.33
CA GLN A 550 30.59 -8.06 20.97
C GLN A 550 31.57 -9.25 20.83
N GLU A 551 32.15 -9.79 21.91
CA GLU A 551 33.10 -10.91 21.80
C GLU A 551 32.45 -12.29 21.69
N ILE A 552 31.20 -12.46 22.14
CA ILE A 552 30.51 -13.76 22.11
C ILE A 552 30.08 -14.15 20.68
N LYS A 553 29.62 -13.19 19.86
CA LYS A 553 29.20 -13.43 18.46
C LYS A 553 30.34 -13.84 17.51
N ARG A 554 31.60 -13.83 17.95
CA ARG A 554 32.76 -14.19 17.12
C ARG A 554 33.11 -15.68 17.18
N LYS A 555 32.49 -16.48 18.07
CA LYS A 555 32.80 -17.91 18.27
C LYS A 555 31.87 -18.91 17.59
N GLU A 556 30.66 -18.51 17.17
CA GLU A 556 29.68 -19.44 16.57
C GLU A 556 29.83 -19.63 15.04
N ARG A 557 30.71 -18.87 14.38
CA ARG A 557 30.79 -18.82 12.91
C ARG A 557 31.69 -19.89 12.26
N ASN A 558 32.20 -20.85 13.03
CA ASN A 558 33.27 -21.77 12.63
C ASN A 558 32.88 -23.26 12.64
N ASN A 559 31.58 -23.61 12.55
CA ASN A 559 31.15 -25.02 12.62
C ASN A 559 29.95 -25.34 11.70
N SER A 560 30.21 -25.70 10.45
CA SER A 560 29.43 -26.71 9.69
C SER A 560 30.15 -27.07 8.37
N SER A 561 30.17 -28.35 8.05
CA SER A 561 30.95 -28.95 6.96
C SER A 561 30.11 -29.38 5.76
N SER A 562 30.80 -29.68 4.66
CA SER A 562 30.32 -30.09 3.33
C SER A 562 29.54 -31.41 3.25
N VAL A 563 28.60 -31.49 2.31
CA VAL A 563 28.32 -32.71 1.50
C VAL A 563 28.01 -32.29 0.05
N HIS A 564 28.40 -33.11 -0.92
CA HIS A 564 28.30 -32.93 -2.37
C HIS A 564 27.55 -34.14 -2.95
N PHE A 565 26.73 -34.01 -4.00
CA PHE A 565 26.40 -35.13 -4.90
C PHE A 565 25.96 -34.63 -6.30
N ASP A 566 26.51 -35.25 -7.35
CA ASP A 566 26.11 -35.11 -8.75
C ASP A 566 25.07 -36.16 -9.14
N THR A 567 24.32 -35.93 -10.24
CA THR A 567 24.15 -36.93 -11.32
C THR A 567 23.45 -36.35 -12.57
N THR A 568 23.66 -37.03 -13.71
CA THR A 568 23.31 -36.61 -15.08
C THR A 568 22.21 -37.49 -15.72
N THR A 569 21.93 -37.24 -17.01
CA THR A 569 21.42 -38.16 -18.08
C THR A 569 19.90 -38.29 -18.38
N THR A 570 19.48 -37.63 -19.49
CA THR A 570 18.75 -38.15 -20.69
C THR A 570 17.52 -39.08 -20.61
N GLY A 571 16.47 -38.81 -21.41
CA GLY A 571 15.49 -39.84 -21.84
C GLY A 571 14.28 -39.34 -22.68
N HIS A 572 14.03 -39.97 -23.84
CA HIS A 572 13.07 -39.60 -24.90
C HIS A 572 11.54 -39.73 -24.62
N ALA A 573 10.79 -38.82 -25.28
CA ALA A 573 9.47 -38.90 -25.95
C ALA A 573 8.53 -40.14 -25.86
N HIS A 574 7.21 -39.90 -25.85
CA HIS A 574 6.26 -40.39 -26.88
C HIS A 574 4.86 -39.69 -26.83
N LEU A 575 4.17 -39.65 -27.98
CA LEU A 575 2.81 -39.07 -28.20
C LEU A 575 1.68 -39.86 -27.50
N HIS A 576 0.55 -39.20 -27.25
CA HIS A 576 -0.77 -39.69 -27.70
C HIS A 576 -1.81 -38.56 -27.85
N PHE A 577 -2.54 -38.55 -28.98
CA PHE A 577 -3.76 -37.74 -29.19
C PHE A 577 -4.97 -38.46 -28.58
N LEU A 578 -5.96 -37.71 -28.07
CA LEU A 578 -7.37 -38.11 -28.03
C LEU A 578 -8.31 -36.88 -28.00
N SER A 579 -9.55 -37.08 -28.42
CA SER A 579 -10.52 -36.07 -28.90
C SER A 579 -11.38 -35.40 -27.83
N ALA A 580 -11.86 -34.18 -28.11
CA ALA A 580 -13.01 -33.56 -27.44
C ALA A 580 -14.34 -34.28 -27.76
N PRO A 581 -15.42 -34.03 -27.00
CA PRO A 581 -16.55 -33.31 -27.62
C PRO A 581 -17.32 -32.34 -26.69
N GLN A 582 -17.27 -31.06 -27.06
CA GLN A 582 -18.43 -30.24 -27.44
C GLN A 582 -19.83 -30.60 -26.86
N VAL A 583 -20.12 -30.08 -25.67
CA VAL A 583 -21.44 -29.99 -24.99
C VAL A 583 -21.39 -28.72 -24.12
N LEU A 584 -22.33 -27.77 -24.10
CA LEU A 584 -23.55 -27.52 -24.89
C LEU A 584 -23.77 -25.98 -25.05
N LEU A 585 -24.81 -25.56 -25.77
CA LEU A 585 -25.44 -24.24 -25.73
C LEU A 585 -26.89 -24.45 -25.30
N ASP A 586 -27.35 -23.86 -24.20
CA ASP A 586 -28.76 -23.50 -23.99
C ASP A 586 -28.96 -22.80 -22.63
N ASN A 587 -29.53 -21.59 -22.65
CA ASN A 587 -30.49 -21.08 -21.66
C ASN A 587 -30.85 -19.62 -21.95
N GLN A 588 -31.91 -19.43 -22.75
CA GLN A 588 -32.43 -18.11 -23.13
C GLN A 588 -33.68 -17.73 -22.30
N LYS A 589 -33.68 -18.04 -20.99
CA LYS A 589 -34.86 -17.95 -20.10
C LYS A 589 -34.60 -17.42 -18.68
N GLU A 590 -33.56 -16.61 -18.48
CA GLU A 590 -33.30 -15.93 -17.20
C GLU A 590 -33.53 -14.40 -17.26
N GLN A 591 -34.48 -13.95 -18.07
CA GLN A 591 -34.69 -12.52 -18.31
C GLN A 591 -35.60 -11.83 -17.28
N ASP A 592 -36.46 -12.58 -16.58
CA ASP A 592 -37.48 -12.01 -15.69
C ASP A 592 -37.01 -11.72 -14.26
N LYS A 593 -35.92 -12.33 -13.78
CA LYS A 593 -35.32 -12.00 -12.47
C LYS A 593 -34.29 -10.88 -12.52
N VAL A 594 -33.77 -10.56 -13.71
CA VAL A 594 -32.83 -9.45 -13.90
C VAL A 594 -33.56 -8.11 -13.80
N ASN A 595 -34.81 -8.04 -14.28
CA ASN A 595 -35.59 -6.80 -14.42
C ASN A 595 -35.79 -6.02 -13.11
N ASP A 596 -36.04 -6.70 -11.97
CA ASP A 596 -36.21 -6.04 -10.67
C ASP A 596 -34.92 -5.40 -10.13
N PHE A 597 -33.74 -5.80 -10.64
CA PHE A 597 -32.44 -5.29 -10.19
C PHE A 597 -31.82 -4.24 -11.11
N VAL A 598 -32.19 -4.20 -12.41
CA VAL A 598 -31.74 -3.14 -13.33
C VAL A 598 -32.18 -1.76 -12.83
N PHE A 599 -33.33 -1.68 -12.15
CA PHE A 599 -33.87 -0.46 -11.55
C PHE A 599 -32.90 0.25 -10.58
N PHE A 600 -31.97 -0.45 -9.91
CA PHE A 600 -30.99 0.19 -9.01
C PHE A 600 -29.74 0.72 -9.70
N LEU A 601 -29.43 0.24 -10.92
CA LEU A 601 -28.23 0.63 -11.68
C LEU A 601 -28.51 1.69 -12.76
N ILE A 602 -29.77 1.91 -13.10
CA ILE A 602 -30.23 3.02 -13.95
C ILE A 602 -30.22 4.34 -13.15
N ASP A 603 -30.19 5.48 -13.85
CA ASP A 603 -30.29 6.82 -13.27
C ASP A 603 -31.76 7.18 -12.96
N ASP A 604 -32.02 7.66 -11.74
CA ASP A 604 -33.38 7.91 -11.20
C ASP A 604 -34.15 9.02 -11.96
N HIS A 605 -33.51 9.68 -12.93
CA HIS A 605 -34.09 10.72 -13.78
C HIS A 605 -34.55 10.26 -15.17
N LEU A 606 -34.43 8.97 -15.51
CA LEU A 606 -34.78 8.43 -16.84
C LEU A 606 -36.07 7.59 -16.90
N VAL A 607 -36.89 7.58 -15.83
CA VAL A 607 -38.19 6.91 -15.80
C VAL A 607 -39.33 7.95 -15.80
N ALA A 608 -39.67 8.45 -16.99
CA ALA A 608 -40.88 9.23 -17.28
C ALA A 608 -41.30 9.04 -18.76
#